data_AF-A0A367ZG86-F1
#
_entry.id   AF-A0A367ZG86-F1
#
_cell.length_a   1.000
_cell.length_b   1.000
_cell.length_c   1.000
_cell.angle_alpha   90.00
_cell.angle_beta   90.00
_cell.angle_gamma   90.00
#
_symmetry.space_group_name_H-M   'P 1'
#
loop_
_entity.id
_entity.type
_entity.pdbx_description
1 polymer ?
#
loop_
_entity_poly.entity_id
_entity_poly.type
_entity_poly.pdbx_seq_one_letter_code
_entity_poly.pdbx_strand_id
1 'polypeptide(L)'
;MKRLYFSWKYALIIAAILLSLRFVMAFNQRINEMHRLAAQSTRVAATLSQLTQESIALATQIAQATSPAEVEQWAYEKGHMARPGDKVIIPLAPGGPTPTPAPPPTPQPIVLSNWKVWLLLFVDEAQAQDLLGQP
;
A
#
# COMPACT_ATOMS: atom_id res chain seq x y z
N MET A 1 18.48 69.99 -40.23
CA MET A 1 18.05 69.40 -38.94
C MET A 1 17.85 67.89 -39.11
N LYS A 2 18.92 67.09 -38.98
CA LYS A 2 18.89 65.62 -39.19
C LYS A 2 18.39 64.91 -37.92
N ARG A 3 17.09 64.61 -37.91
CA ARG A 3 16.39 63.45 -37.30
C ARG A 3 16.83 62.98 -35.89
N LEU A 4 16.13 63.48 -34.87
CA LEU A 4 15.97 62.79 -33.57
C LEU A 4 15.27 61.42 -33.68
N TYR A 5 14.70 61.09 -34.83
CA TYR A 5 14.03 59.82 -35.10
C TYR A 5 14.94 58.59 -35.00
N PHE A 6 16.27 58.75 -35.12
CA PHE A 6 17.19 57.62 -34.98
C PHE A 6 17.31 57.21 -33.51
N SER A 7 17.65 58.14 -32.62
CA SER A 7 17.82 57.93 -31.17
C SER A 7 16.52 57.48 -30.48
N TRP A 8 15.38 58.06 -30.87
CA TRP A 8 14.08 57.73 -30.26
C TRP A 8 13.64 56.29 -30.53
N LYS A 9 13.95 55.75 -31.72
CA LYS A 9 13.66 54.35 -32.05
C LYS A 9 14.46 53.39 -31.17
N TYR A 10 15.74 53.67 -30.93
CA TYR A 10 16.56 52.87 -30.01
C TYR A 10 16.08 52.98 -28.56
N ALA A 11 15.66 54.17 -28.13
CA ALA A 11 15.07 54.35 -26.80
C ALA A 11 13.80 53.49 -26.61
N LEU A 12 12.93 53.43 -27.62
CA LEU A 12 11.74 52.56 -27.60
C LEU A 12 12.11 51.07 -27.57
N ILE A 13 13.12 50.64 -28.33
CA ILE A 13 13.59 49.25 -28.33
C ILE A 13 14.14 48.87 -26.95
N ILE A 14 14.97 49.73 -26.35
CA ILE A 14 15.53 49.51 -25.01
C ILE A 14 14.41 49.46 -23.96
N ALA A 15 13.44 50.38 -24.03
CA ALA A 15 12.28 50.36 -23.14
C ALA A 15 11.44 49.08 -23.29
N ALA A 16 11.23 48.61 -24.52
CA ALA A 16 10.51 47.36 -24.79
C ALA A 16 11.25 46.14 -24.22
N ILE A 17 12.58 46.10 -24.34
CA ILE A 17 13.42 45.04 -23.76
C ILE A 17 13.32 45.05 -22.24
N LEU A 18 13.47 46.21 -21.60
CA LEU A 18 13.36 46.34 -20.14
C LEU A 18 11.97 45.95 -19.64
N LEU A 19 10.91 46.34 -20.35
CA LEU A 19 9.55 45.97 -20.02
C LEU A 19 9.34 44.46 -20.16
N SER A 20 9.84 43.85 -21.23
CA SER A 20 9.77 42.40 -21.45
C SER A 20 10.50 41.64 -20.32
N LEU A 21 11.69 42.10 -19.94
CA LEU A 21 12.44 41.50 -18.84
C LEU A 21 11.68 41.60 -17.51
N ARG A 22 11.07 42.77 -17.23
CA ARG A 22 10.23 42.99 -16.05
C ARG A 22 9.00 42.09 -16.05
N PHE A 23 8.37 41.92 -17.21
CA PHE A 23 7.19 41.08 -17.40
C PHE A 23 7.51 39.61 -17.14
N VAL A 24 8.59 39.09 -17.73
CA VAL A 24 9.02 37.69 -17.52
C VAL A 24 9.29 37.42 -16.03
N MET A 25 9.96 38.34 -15.33
CA MET A 25 10.19 38.20 -13.88
C MET A 25 8.87 38.18 -13.08
N ALA A 26 7.97 39.12 -13.35
CA ALA A 26 6.68 39.20 -12.65
C ALA A 26 5.77 38.00 -12.95
N PHE A 27 5.78 37.54 -14.20
CA PHE A 27 5.03 36.37 -14.65
C PHE A 27 5.54 35.09 -14.00
N ASN A 28 6.85 34.88 -13.99
CA ASN A 28 7.47 33.72 -13.34
C ASN A 28 7.21 33.71 -11.81
N GLN A 29 7.30 34.85 -11.15
CA GLN A 29 6.98 34.97 -9.71
C GLN A 29 5.52 34.59 -9.43
N ARG A 30 4.59 35.07 -10.26
CA ARG A 30 3.16 34.80 -10.09
C ARG A 30 2.81 33.33 -10.33
N ILE A 31 3.40 32.70 -11.36
CA ILE A 31 3.20 31.27 -11.63
C ILE A 31 3.73 30.41 -10.49
N ASN A 32 4.93 30.71 -9.98
CA ASN A 32 5.51 29.94 -8.88
C ASN A 32 4.66 30.04 -7.61
N GLU A 33 4.08 31.21 -7.32
CA GLU A 33 3.19 31.38 -6.19
C GLU A 33 1.88 30.59 -6.38
N MET A 34 1.28 30.62 -7.58
CA MET A 34 0.09 29.81 -7.86
C MET A 34 0.35 28.31 -7.73
N HIS A 35 1.49 27.83 -8.25
CA HIS A 35 1.89 26.43 -8.12
C HIS A 35 2.13 26.03 -6.67
N ARG A 36 2.75 26.93 -5.87
CA ARG A 36 2.95 26.71 -4.44
C ARG A 36 1.63 26.59 -3.69
N LEU A 37 0.67 27.47 -3.96
CA LEU A 37 -0.67 27.44 -3.33
C LEU A 37 -1.45 26.19 -3.77
N ALA A 38 -1.40 25.82 -5.06
CA ALA A 38 -2.06 24.62 -5.57
C ALA A 38 -1.47 23.33 -4.98
N ALA A 39 -0.15 23.26 -4.81
CA ALA A 39 0.49 22.14 -4.17
C ALA A 39 0.09 22.02 -2.68
N GLN A 40 -0.04 23.15 -1.97
CA GLN A 40 -0.51 23.17 -0.59
C GLN A 40 -1.97 22.73 -0.47
N SER A 41 -2.87 23.23 -1.32
CA SER A 41 -4.28 22.83 -1.29
C SER A 41 -4.45 21.34 -1.60
N THR A 42 -3.69 20.80 -2.55
CA THR A 42 -3.71 19.38 -2.92
C THR A 42 -3.27 18.50 -1.75
N ARG A 43 -2.23 18.89 -1.02
CA ARG A 43 -1.77 18.17 0.18
C ARG A 43 -2.82 18.18 1.29
N VAL A 44 -3.41 19.34 1.59
CA VAL A 44 -4.45 19.47 2.62
C VAL A 44 -5.70 18.67 2.26
N ALA A 45 -6.12 18.70 0.99
CA ALA A 45 -7.26 17.92 0.52
C ALA A 45 -7.03 16.41 0.63
N ALA A 46 -5.82 15.94 0.33
CA ALA A 46 -5.44 14.53 0.48
C ALA A 46 -5.42 14.09 1.96
N THR A 47 -4.91 14.93 2.86
CA THR A 47 -4.95 14.62 4.30
C THR A 47 -6.38 14.58 4.84
N LEU A 48 -7.23 15.52 4.40
CA LEU A 48 -8.63 15.56 4.83
C LEU A 48 -9.40 14.35 4.32
N SER A 49 -9.19 13.92 3.07
CA SER A 49 -9.88 12.76 2.51
C SER A 49 -9.50 11.46 3.23
N GLN A 50 -8.22 11.27 3.54
CA GLN A 50 -7.73 10.12 4.32
C GLN A 50 -8.38 10.09 5.72
N LEU A 51 -8.34 11.20 6.45
CA LEU A 51 -8.88 11.27 7.80
C LEU A 51 -10.41 11.07 7.82
N THR A 52 -11.10 11.59 6.81
CA THR A 52 -12.54 11.39 6.65
C THR A 52 -12.87 9.92 6.36
N GLN A 53 -12.12 9.28 5.46
CA GLN A 53 -12.29 7.85 5.16
C GLN A 53 -12.06 6.97 6.39
N GLU A 54 -10.99 7.22 7.15
CA GLU A 54 -10.72 6.51 8.40
C GLU A 54 -11.87 6.70 9.39
N SER A 55 -12.34 7.93 9.59
CA SER A 55 -13.46 8.20 10.50
C SER A 55 -14.73 7.43 10.12
N ILE A 56 -15.05 7.33 8.82
CA ILE A 56 -16.20 6.57 8.32
C ILE A 56 -15.99 5.08 8.54
N ALA A 57 -14.79 4.55 8.27
CA ALA A 57 -14.47 3.14 8.47
C ALA A 57 -14.57 2.75 9.95
N LEU A 58 -14.05 3.59 10.85
CA LEU A 58 -14.13 3.37 12.30
C LEU A 58 -15.58 3.46 12.78
N ALA A 59 -16.33 4.47 12.34
CA ALA A 59 -17.75 4.60 12.69
C ALA A 59 -18.57 3.39 12.21
N THR A 60 -18.28 2.87 11.02
CA THR A 60 -18.93 1.67 10.48
C THR A 60 -18.60 0.44 11.31
N GLN A 61 -17.33 0.25 11.70
CA GLN A 61 -16.92 -0.85 12.56
C GLN A 61 -17.60 -0.80 13.94
N ILE A 62 -17.70 0.39 14.54
CA ILE A 62 -18.40 0.58 15.81
C ILE A 62 -19.89 0.24 15.67
N ALA A 63 -20.53 0.70 14.60
CA ALA A 63 -21.94 0.42 14.33
C ALA A 63 -22.21 -1.08 14.13
N GLN A 64 -21.32 -1.78 13.43
CA GLN A 64 -21.39 -3.24 13.25
C GLN A 64 -21.20 -3.96 14.59
N ALA A 65 -20.14 -3.65 15.33
CA ALA A 65 -19.84 -4.28 16.62
C ALA A 65 -20.91 -4.02 17.69
N THR A 66 -21.60 -2.88 17.63
CA THR A 66 -22.69 -2.51 18.57
C THR A 66 -24.05 -2.98 18.04
N SER A 67 -24.11 -3.60 16.87
CA SER A 67 -25.38 -4.07 16.31
C SER A 67 -25.99 -5.15 17.22
N PRO A 68 -27.33 -5.19 17.40
CA PRO A 68 -27.97 -6.16 18.29
C PRO A 68 -27.62 -7.62 17.98
N ALA A 69 -27.41 -7.94 16.70
CA ALA A 69 -27.04 -9.29 16.26
C ALA A 69 -25.62 -9.67 16.69
N GLU A 70 -24.64 -8.76 16.54
CA GLU A 70 -23.25 -9.01 16.97
C GLU A 70 -23.14 -9.04 18.51
N VAL A 71 -23.90 -8.21 19.22
CA VAL A 71 -23.98 -8.25 20.69
C VAL A 71 -24.55 -9.59 21.16
N GLU A 72 -25.59 -10.09 20.49
CA GLU A 72 -26.18 -11.40 20.77
C GLU A 72 -25.20 -12.53 20.49
N GLN A 73 -24.51 -12.51 19.35
CA GLN A 73 -23.51 -13.51 19.00
C GLN A 73 -22.35 -13.53 19.99
N TRP A 74 -21.82 -12.36 20.38
CA TRP A 74 -20.80 -12.27 21.42
C TRP A 74 -21.31 -12.84 22.75
N ALA A 75 -22.55 -12.52 23.14
CA ALA A 75 -23.13 -13.01 24.39
C ALA A 75 -23.16 -14.55 24.43
N TYR A 76 -23.53 -15.20 23.33
CA TYR A 76 -23.55 -16.66 23.23
C TYR A 76 -22.16 -17.30 23.13
N GLU A 77 -21.29 -16.78 22.25
CA GLU A 77 -20.00 -17.41 21.94
C GLU A 77 -18.92 -17.11 22.98
N LYS A 78 -18.82 -15.86 23.42
CA LYS A 78 -17.74 -15.37 24.30
C LYS A 78 -18.21 -15.04 25.71
N GLY A 79 -19.42 -14.52 25.83
CA GLY A 79 -20.03 -14.20 27.13
C GLY A 79 -20.56 -15.44 27.86
N HIS A 80 -20.71 -16.58 27.16
CA HIS A 80 -21.37 -17.79 27.65
C HIS A 80 -22.75 -17.52 28.28
N MET A 81 -23.40 -16.46 27.83
CA MET A 81 -24.73 -16.05 28.26
C MET A 81 -25.77 -16.83 27.44
N ALA A 82 -26.85 -17.23 28.11
CA ALA A 82 -27.96 -17.93 27.50
C ALA A 82 -29.27 -17.23 27.86
N ARG A 83 -30.25 -17.21 26.96
CA ARG A 83 -31.55 -16.61 27.27
C ARG A 83 -32.32 -17.50 28.26
N PRO A 84 -33.22 -16.94 29.07
CA PRO A 84 -34.08 -17.74 29.95
C PRO A 84 -34.88 -18.77 29.12
N GLY A 85 -34.54 -20.06 29.26
CA GLY A 85 -35.14 -21.16 28.49
C GLY A 85 -34.18 -21.88 27.53
N ASP A 86 -33.00 -21.33 27.24
CA ASP A 86 -31.99 -21.98 26.41
C ASP A 86 -31.31 -23.15 27.16
N LYS A 87 -31.11 -24.29 26.46
CA LYS A 87 -30.36 -25.44 26.98
C LYS A 87 -28.92 -25.38 26.47
N VAL A 88 -27.99 -24.95 27.32
CA VAL A 88 -26.55 -24.95 27.01
C VAL A 88 -26.03 -26.40 27.04
N ILE A 89 -25.72 -26.94 25.86
CA ILE A 89 -25.11 -28.28 25.72
C ILE A 89 -23.61 -28.10 25.63
N ILE A 90 -22.86 -28.62 26.60
CA ILE A 90 -21.40 -28.67 26.57
C ILE A 90 -21.03 -30.05 26.02
N PRO A 91 -20.43 -30.16 24.82
CA PRO A 91 -19.98 -31.43 24.29
C PRO A 91 -18.85 -31.97 25.17
N LEU A 92 -19.10 -33.08 25.86
CA LEU A 92 -18.02 -33.86 26.46
C LEU A 92 -17.35 -34.65 25.34
N ALA A 93 -16.05 -34.46 25.16
CA ALA A 93 -15.28 -35.28 24.23
C ALA A 93 -15.43 -36.76 24.65
N PRO A 94 -15.75 -37.68 23.72
CA PRO A 94 -15.71 -39.11 24.03
C PRO A 94 -14.28 -39.46 24.47
N GLY A 95 -14.15 -40.08 25.63
CA GLY A 95 -12.87 -40.38 26.25
C GLY A 95 -12.02 -41.32 25.39
N GLY A 96 -10.73 -40.98 25.29
CA GLY A 96 -9.68 -41.86 24.80
C GLY A 96 -9.16 -41.51 23.40
N PRO A 97 -7.85 -41.25 23.23
CA PRO A 97 -7.28 -41.02 21.91
C PRO A 97 -7.38 -42.32 21.09
N THR A 98 -8.12 -42.28 19.98
CA THR A 98 -7.97 -43.28 18.93
C THR A 98 -6.52 -43.19 18.42
N PRO A 99 -5.73 -44.28 18.41
CA PRO A 99 -4.35 -44.21 17.92
C PRO A 99 -4.39 -43.83 16.43
N THR A 100 -3.89 -42.63 16.12
CA THR A 100 -3.70 -42.17 14.75
C THR A 100 -2.64 -43.04 14.08
N PRO A 101 -2.90 -43.61 12.89
CA PRO A 101 -1.87 -44.30 12.12
C PRO A 101 -0.67 -43.39 11.90
N ALA A 102 0.54 -43.89 12.16
CA ALA A 102 1.76 -43.13 11.92
C ALA A 102 1.82 -42.72 10.43
N PRO A 103 1.97 -41.43 10.12
CA PRO A 103 2.11 -41.00 8.74
C PRO A 103 3.35 -41.66 8.10
N PRO A 104 3.32 -41.99 6.80
CA PRO A 104 4.50 -42.48 6.09
C PRO A 104 5.62 -41.42 6.17
N PRO A 105 6.90 -41.85 6.17
CA PRO A 105 8.02 -40.92 6.23
C PRO A 105 7.93 -39.93 5.06
N THR A 106 7.90 -38.64 5.38
CA THR A 106 7.94 -37.59 4.37
C THR A 106 9.30 -37.64 3.66
N PRO A 107 9.35 -37.69 2.31
CA PRO A 107 10.60 -37.62 1.60
C PRO A 107 11.31 -36.31 1.97
N GLN A 108 12.53 -36.42 2.48
CA GLN A 108 13.34 -35.25 2.80
C GLN A 108 13.73 -34.55 1.50
N PRO A 109 13.50 -33.23 1.38
CA PRO A 109 13.99 -32.49 0.23
C PRO A 109 15.51 -32.57 0.20
N ILE A 110 16.08 -32.95 -0.94
CA ILE A 110 17.53 -32.90 -1.16
C ILE A 110 17.93 -31.42 -1.16
N VAL A 111 18.56 -30.95 -0.08
CA VAL A 111 19.05 -29.58 0.04
C VAL A 111 20.31 -29.46 -0.81
N LEU A 112 20.15 -28.95 -2.03
CA LEU A 112 21.27 -28.70 -2.92
C LEU A 112 21.82 -27.29 -2.73
N SER A 113 23.15 -27.17 -2.66
CA SER A 113 23.80 -25.85 -2.60
C SER A 113 23.59 -25.09 -3.92
N ASN A 114 23.40 -23.77 -3.85
CA ASN A 114 23.11 -22.91 -5.01
C ASN A 114 24.10 -23.08 -6.17
N TRP A 115 25.38 -23.35 -5.88
CA TRP A 115 26.39 -23.55 -6.93
C TRP A 115 26.20 -24.87 -7.71
N LYS A 116 25.71 -25.92 -7.04
CA LYS A 116 25.40 -27.20 -7.70
C LYS A 116 24.19 -27.03 -8.63
N VAL A 117 23.18 -26.26 -8.20
CA VAL A 117 22.03 -25.90 -9.04
C VAL A 117 22.49 -25.18 -10.32
N TRP A 118 23.48 -24.29 -10.22
CA TRP A 118 24.00 -23.58 -11.37
C TRP A 118 24.73 -24.49 -12.37
N LEU A 119 25.50 -25.47 -11.91
CA LEU A 119 26.17 -26.44 -12.79
C LEU A 119 25.18 -27.33 -13.54
N LEU A 120 24.05 -27.68 -12.92
CA LEU A 120 23.01 -28.51 -13.56
C LEU A 120 22.41 -27.86 -14.81
N LEU A 121 22.53 -26.53 -14.98
CA LEU A 121 22.05 -25.84 -16.19
C LEU A 121 22.89 -26.14 -17.43
N PHE A 122 24.09 -26.69 -17.27
CA PHE A 122 25.06 -26.91 -18.34
C PHE A 122 25.31 -28.38 -18.64
N VAL A 123 24.56 -29.29 -18.01
CA VAL A 123 24.83 -30.73 -17.98
C VAL A 123 23.55 -31.50 -18.31
N ASP A 124 23.65 -32.58 -19.08
CA ASP A 124 22.53 -33.44 -19.47
C ASP A 124 22.02 -34.28 -18.27
N GLU A 125 20.77 -34.76 -18.32
CA GLU A 125 20.07 -35.44 -17.22
C GLU A 125 20.84 -36.64 -16.66
N ALA A 126 21.55 -37.38 -17.52
CA ALA A 126 22.38 -38.51 -17.11
C ALA A 126 23.59 -38.12 -16.25
N GLN A 127 24.15 -36.93 -16.50
CA GLN A 127 25.29 -36.40 -15.75
C GLN A 127 24.84 -35.56 -14.55
N ALA A 128 23.62 -35.02 -14.59
CA ALA A 128 22.98 -34.38 -13.44
C ALA A 128 22.78 -35.35 -12.26
N GLN A 129 22.40 -36.60 -12.53
CA GLN A 129 22.20 -37.62 -11.50
C GLN A 129 23.49 -37.97 -10.74
N ASP A 130 24.63 -38.00 -11.43
CA ASP A 130 25.96 -38.24 -10.82
C ASP A 130 26.39 -37.08 -9.90
N LEU A 131 26.06 -35.83 -10.27
CA LEU A 131 26.36 -34.62 -9.49
C LEU A 131 25.46 -34.43 -8.26
N LEU A 132 24.25 -34.98 -8.30
CA LEU A 132 23.26 -34.95 -7.22
C LEU A 132 23.55 -35.98 -6.12
N GLY A 133 24.42 -36.96 -6.39
CA GLY A 133 25.02 -37.90 -5.45
C GLY A 133 24.12 -38.31 -4.28
N GLN A 134 23.30 -39.33 -4.46
CA GLN A 134 22.74 -40.10 -3.35
C GLN A 134 22.36 -41.52 -3.79
N PRO A 135 22.44 -42.47 -2.86
CA PRO A 135 23.54 -43.45 -2.72
C PRO A 135 23.99 -44.12 -4.02
#